data_AF-A0A7C4KL37-F1
#
_entry.id   AF-A0A7C4KL37-F1
#
_cell.length_a   1.000
_cell.length_b   1.000
_cell.length_c   1.000
_cell.angle_alpha   90.00
_cell.angle_beta   90.00
_cell.angle_gamma   90.00
#
_symmetry.space_group_name_H-M   'P 1'
#
loop_
_entity.id
_entity.type
_entity.pdbx_description
1 polymer ?
#
loop_
_entity_poly.entity_id
_entity_poly.type
_entity_poly.pdbx_seq_one_letter_code
_entity_poly.pdbx_strand_id
1 'polypeptide(L)'
;MPPVKEPPQMFQPAVAAGPPRQVPPPPLKRPAWWVLLLMLLLGGGALAVLFLVDPAQSRIYPKCVLYQTTGLQCPGCGGLRAAHALLHGDFITAYHLNPALVLLSPLLAYVFLREFMKAAFGREWPSPFRRPWMVWLLLGALFAFMVWRNLPWFARLTGAS
;
A
#
# COMPACT_ATOMS: atom_id res chain seq x y z
N MET A 1 -56.48 53.42 -35.28
CA MET A 1 -55.46 52.35 -35.22
C MET A 1 -56.07 51.20 -34.43
N PRO A 2 -56.53 50.12 -35.08
CA PRO A 2 -57.17 49.00 -34.37
C PRO A 2 -56.13 48.15 -33.62
N PRO A 3 -56.52 47.48 -32.51
CA PRO A 3 -55.62 46.63 -31.75
C PRO A 3 -55.25 45.37 -32.56
N VAL A 4 -53.96 45.13 -32.75
CA VAL A 4 -53.42 43.93 -33.37
C VAL A 4 -53.65 42.75 -32.40
N LYS A 5 -54.47 41.79 -32.82
CA LYS A 5 -54.77 40.57 -32.06
C LYS A 5 -53.54 39.65 -32.13
N GLU A 6 -52.96 39.31 -30.98
CA GLU A 6 -51.86 38.34 -30.91
C GLU A 6 -52.33 36.97 -31.42
N PRO A 7 -51.52 36.26 -32.23
CA PRO A 7 -51.87 34.93 -32.69
C PRO A 7 -51.91 33.94 -31.51
N PRO A 8 -52.79 32.93 -31.57
CA PRO A 8 -52.93 31.94 -30.51
C PRO A 8 -51.61 31.16 -30.34
N GLN A 9 -51.14 31.08 -29.10
CA GLN A 9 -49.98 30.29 -28.68
C GLN A 9 -50.20 28.83 -29.11
N MET A 10 -49.52 28.40 -30.16
CA MET A 10 -49.47 27.00 -30.55
C MET A 10 -48.84 26.21 -29.39
N PHE A 11 -49.65 25.37 -28.77
CA PHE A 11 -49.24 24.41 -27.74
C PHE A 11 -48.18 23.49 -28.35
N GLN A 12 -46.90 23.76 -28.06
CA GLN A 12 -45.83 22.84 -28.46
C GLN A 12 -46.03 21.53 -27.68
N PRO A 13 -46.25 20.39 -28.35
CA PRO A 13 -46.32 19.12 -27.65
C PRO A 13 -44.97 18.91 -26.96
N ALA A 14 -45.00 18.59 -25.67
CA ALA A 14 -43.83 18.19 -24.91
C ALA A 14 -43.07 17.14 -25.71
N VAL A 15 -41.90 17.51 -26.23
CA VAL A 15 -41.01 16.61 -26.97
C VAL A 15 -40.81 15.40 -26.07
N ALA A 16 -41.42 14.27 -26.45
CA ALA A 16 -41.40 13.06 -25.66
C ALA A 16 -39.94 12.74 -25.33
N ALA A 17 -39.60 12.77 -24.04
CA ALA A 17 -38.29 12.39 -23.56
C ALA A 17 -37.99 11.00 -24.12
N GLY A 18 -36.99 10.91 -24.99
CA GLY A 18 -36.58 9.63 -25.57
C GLY A 18 -36.27 8.62 -24.45
N PRO A 19 -36.31 7.31 -24.75
CA PRO A 19 -36.00 6.29 -23.75
C PRO A 19 -34.66 6.61 -23.08
N PRO A 20 -34.55 6.44 -21.75
CA PRO A 20 -33.31 6.73 -21.04
C PRO A 20 -32.16 5.99 -21.72
N ARG A 21 -31.09 6.72 -22.08
CA ARG A 21 -29.88 6.11 -22.65
C ARG A 21 -29.40 5.04 -21.69
N GLN A 22 -29.54 3.77 -22.09
CA GLN A 22 -28.96 2.65 -21.38
C GLN A 22 -27.45 2.73 -21.59
N VAL A 23 -26.72 3.18 -20.56
CA VAL A 23 -25.27 3.06 -20.55
C VAL A 23 -24.98 1.57 -20.32
N PRO A 24 -24.35 0.86 -21.27
CA PRO A 24 -24.05 -0.55 -21.07
C PRO A 24 -23.22 -0.70 -19.79
N PRO A 25 -23.48 -1.73 -18.96
CA PRO A 25 -22.68 -1.96 -17.76
C PRO A 25 -21.21 -2.09 -18.17
N PRO A 26 -20.27 -1.51 -17.39
CA PRO A 26 -18.85 -1.59 -17.72
C PRO A 26 -18.45 -3.06 -17.89
N PRO A 27 -17.61 -3.40 -18.88
CA PRO A 27 -17.21 -4.78 -19.13
C PRO A 27 -16.57 -5.37 -17.87
N LEU A 28 -17.09 -6.50 -17.40
CA LEU A 28 -16.54 -7.23 -16.27
C LEU A 28 -15.12 -7.66 -16.65
N LYS A 29 -14.10 -6.96 -16.11
CA LYS A 29 -12.70 -7.28 -16.37
C LYS A 29 -12.45 -8.71 -15.90
N ARG A 30 -12.14 -9.62 -16.83
CA ARG A 30 -11.75 -10.99 -16.49
C ARG A 30 -10.54 -10.91 -15.56
N PRO A 31 -10.55 -11.63 -14.42
CA PRO A 31 -9.40 -11.65 -13.53
C PRO A 31 -8.20 -12.17 -14.33
N ALA A 32 -7.11 -11.41 -14.32
CA ALA A 32 -5.88 -11.82 -14.95
C ALA A 32 -5.25 -12.92 -14.10
N TRP A 33 -5.69 -14.16 -14.30
CA TRP A 33 -5.26 -15.34 -13.54
C TRP A 33 -3.73 -15.49 -13.50
N TRP A 34 -3.04 -15.04 -14.55
CA TRP A 34 -1.58 -14.98 -14.61
C TRP A 34 -0.98 -13.93 -13.65
N VAL A 35 -1.64 -12.78 -13.42
CA VAL A 35 -1.24 -11.78 -12.41
C VAL A 35 -1.39 -12.38 -11.01
N LEU A 36 -2.50 -13.07 -10.75
CA LEU A 36 -2.74 -13.72 -9.46
C LEU A 36 -1.72 -14.82 -9.19
N LEU A 37 -1.44 -15.67 -10.19
CA LEU A 37 -0.39 -16.68 -10.10
C LEU A 37 0.97 -16.04 -9.84
N LEU A 38 1.33 -14.98 -10.56
CA LEU A 38 2.60 -14.29 -10.37
C LEU A 38 2.72 -13.69 -8.97
N MET A 39 1.65 -13.06 -8.46
CA MET A 39 1.59 -12.52 -7.10
C MET A 39 1.73 -13.61 -6.04
N LEU A 40 1.05 -14.76 -6.21
CA LEU A 40 1.16 -15.89 -5.30
C LEU A 40 2.56 -16.51 -5.34
N LEU A 41 3.14 -16.67 -6.54
CA LEU A 41 4.42 -17.33 -6.72
C LEU A 41 5.56 -16.46 -6.15
N LEU A 42 5.59 -15.17 -6.50
CA LEU A 42 6.59 -14.23 -6.01
C LEU A 42 6.40 -13.91 -4.53
N GLY A 43 5.17 -13.54 -4.13
CA GLY A 43 4.86 -13.17 -2.75
C GLY A 43 4.96 -14.36 -1.81
N GLY A 44 4.33 -15.48 -2.16
CA GLY A 44 4.39 -16.72 -1.38
C GLY A 44 5.81 -17.29 -1.34
N GLY A 45 6.54 -17.28 -2.46
CA GLY A 45 7.95 -17.69 -2.50
C GLY A 45 8.84 -16.84 -1.61
N ALA A 46 8.71 -15.51 -1.66
CA ALA A 46 9.46 -14.61 -0.80
C ALA A 46 9.14 -14.81 0.68
N LEU A 47 7.86 -14.98 1.03
CA LEU A 47 7.44 -15.25 2.41
C LEU A 47 7.92 -16.62 2.90
N ALA A 48 7.86 -17.66 2.05
CA ALA A 48 8.33 -18.99 2.39
C ALA A 48 9.84 -19.02 2.64
N VAL A 49 10.62 -18.36 1.77
CA VAL A 49 12.07 -18.20 1.98
C VAL A 49 12.34 -17.43 3.27
N LEU A 50 11.59 -16.36 3.53
CA LEU A 50 11.76 -15.57 4.74
C LEU A 50 11.27 -16.27 6.01
N PHE A 51 10.39 -17.25 5.91
CA PHE A 51 9.97 -18.07 7.04
C PHE A 51 10.97 -19.21 7.31
N LEU A 52 11.52 -19.83 6.26
CA LEU A 52 12.37 -21.00 6.38
C LEU A 52 13.85 -20.66 6.57
N VAL A 53 14.30 -19.50 6.10
CA VAL A 53 15.71 -19.11 6.10
C VAL A 53 15.91 -17.93 7.03
N ASP A 54 16.47 -18.20 8.21
CA ASP A 54 16.80 -17.17 9.19
C ASP A 54 17.79 -16.15 8.58
N PRO A 55 17.38 -14.88 8.38
CA PRO A 55 18.25 -13.86 7.84
C PRO A 55 19.35 -13.40 8.80
N ALA A 56 19.28 -13.76 10.09
CA ALA A 56 20.33 -13.49 11.05
C ALA A 56 21.48 -14.50 10.98
N GLN A 57 21.21 -15.74 10.55
CA GLN A 57 22.19 -16.84 10.61
C GLN A 57 22.63 -17.36 9.24
N SER A 58 21.88 -17.10 8.18
CA SER A 58 22.21 -17.63 6.86
C SER A 58 23.25 -16.79 6.12
N ARG A 59 24.17 -17.50 5.45
CA ARG A 59 25.26 -16.92 4.65
C ARG A 59 24.77 -16.25 3.34
N ILE A 60 23.49 -16.43 3.01
CA ILE A 60 22.85 -15.95 1.78
C ILE A 60 22.44 -14.48 1.93
N TYR A 61 22.14 -14.01 3.15
CA TYR A 61 21.88 -12.59 3.37
C TYR A 61 23.17 -11.84 3.72
N PRO A 62 23.47 -10.72 3.03
CA PRO A 62 24.65 -9.95 3.35
C PRO A 62 24.54 -9.39 4.77
N LYS A 63 25.61 -9.57 5.55
CA LYS A 63 25.74 -8.84 6.83
C LYS A 63 25.67 -7.34 6.52
N CYS A 64 24.87 -6.60 7.27
CA CYS A 64 24.68 -5.18 7.04
C CYS A 64 25.98 -4.42 7.29
N VAL A 65 26.73 -4.12 6.21
CA VAL A 65 28.01 -3.39 6.29
C VAL A 65 27.82 -2.05 6.99
N LEU A 66 26.69 -1.36 6.74
CA LEU A 66 26.36 -0.10 7.40
C LEU A 66 26.27 -0.25 8.93
N TYR A 67 25.60 -1.29 9.43
CA TYR A 67 25.54 -1.55 10.86
C TYR A 67 26.93 -1.90 11.43
N GLN A 68 27.74 -2.64 10.68
CA GLN A 68 29.08 -3.00 11.11
C GLN A 68 30.06 -1.83 11.13
N THR A 69 29.94 -0.87 10.20
CA THR A 69 30.87 0.26 10.09
C THR A 69 30.42 1.50 10.85
N THR A 70 29.11 1.68 11.05
CA THR A 70 28.55 2.92 11.63
C THR A 70 27.62 2.67 12.83
N GLY A 71 27.27 1.43 13.13
CA GLY A 71 26.23 1.09 14.12
C GLY A 71 24.81 1.44 13.68
N LEU A 72 24.62 2.02 12.49
CA LEU A 72 23.30 2.44 11.99
C LEU A 72 22.51 1.25 11.45
N GLN A 73 21.30 1.06 11.97
CA GLN A 73 20.39 0.03 11.47
C GLN A 73 19.64 0.52 10.23
N CYS A 74 20.00 -0.01 9.05
CA CYS A 74 19.29 0.32 7.82
C CYS A 74 17.88 -0.32 7.79
N PRO A 75 16.87 0.36 7.20
CA PRO A 75 15.50 -0.13 7.13
C PRO A 75 15.36 -1.42 6.32
N GLY A 76 16.26 -1.67 5.36
CA GLY A 76 16.29 -2.91 4.57
C GLY A 76 16.70 -4.13 5.40
N CYS A 77 17.90 -4.11 5.99
CA CYS A 77 18.45 -5.23 6.74
C CYS A 77 17.75 -5.46 8.09
N GLY A 78 17.29 -4.38 8.75
CA GLY A 78 16.45 -4.49 9.95
C GLY A 78 15.03 -4.94 9.63
N GLY A 79 14.49 -4.50 8.49
CA GLY A 79 13.17 -4.90 8.00
C GLY A 79 13.08 -6.39 7.66
N LEU A 80 14.11 -6.97 7.07
CA LEU A 80 14.12 -8.40 6.73
C LEU A 80 14.07 -9.29 7.98
N ARG A 81 14.87 -8.97 9.00
CA ARG A 81 14.85 -9.69 10.30
C ARG A 81 13.55 -9.45 11.07
N ALA A 82 13.02 -8.21 11.04
CA ALA A 82 11.74 -7.90 11.66
C ALA A 82 10.58 -8.63 10.97
N ALA A 83 10.60 -8.77 9.65
CA ALA A 83 9.60 -9.52 8.90
C ALA A 83 9.67 -11.02 9.20
N HIS A 84 10.87 -11.61 9.33
CA HIS A 84 11.04 -12.98 9.81
C HIS A 84 10.45 -13.16 11.21
N ALA A 85 10.72 -12.23 12.15
CA ALA A 85 10.16 -12.26 13.50
C ALA A 85 8.62 -12.13 13.48
N LEU A 86 8.05 -11.21 12.67
CA LEU A 86 6.60 -11.08 12.48
C LEU A 86 5.97 -12.36 11.94
N LEU A 87 6.62 -13.02 10.98
CA LEU A 87 6.15 -14.27 10.41
C LEU A 87 6.09 -15.42 11.43
N HIS A 88 6.96 -15.38 12.45
CA HIS A 88 6.95 -16.33 13.56
C HIS A 88 6.07 -15.88 14.74
N GLY A 89 5.39 -14.74 14.64
CA GLY A 89 4.55 -14.18 15.69
C GLY A 89 5.32 -13.46 16.81
N ASP A 90 6.62 -13.23 16.65
CA ASP A 90 7.43 -12.50 17.62
C ASP A 90 7.38 -10.99 17.33
N PHE A 91 6.28 -10.37 17.77
CA PHE A 91 6.04 -8.94 17.60
C PHE A 91 7.01 -8.06 18.41
N ILE A 92 7.49 -8.56 19.56
CA ILE A 92 8.39 -7.81 20.44
C ILE A 92 9.76 -7.67 19.77
N THR A 93 10.33 -8.79 19.32
CA THR A 93 11.60 -8.79 18.59
C THR A 93 11.46 -8.02 17.27
N ALA A 94 10.35 -8.19 16.55
CA ALA A 94 10.10 -7.42 15.33
C ALA A 94 10.06 -5.92 15.59
N TYR A 95 9.43 -5.47 16.68
CA TYR A 95 9.36 -4.06 17.04
C TYR A 95 10.74 -3.52 17.40
N HIS A 96 11.55 -4.25 18.18
CA HIS A 96 12.92 -3.83 18.48
C HIS A 96 13.80 -3.72 17.21
N LEU A 97 13.62 -4.63 16.26
CA LEU A 97 14.36 -4.62 15.00
C LEU A 97 13.88 -3.49 14.07
N ASN A 98 12.57 -3.33 13.88
CA ASN A 98 11.99 -2.32 13.00
C ASN A 98 10.56 -1.92 13.41
N PRO A 99 10.42 -0.92 14.31
CA PRO A 99 9.11 -0.42 14.74
C PRO A 99 8.26 0.09 13.57
N ALA A 100 8.88 0.75 12.60
CA ALA A 100 8.18 1.27 11.42
C ALA A 100 7.55 0.14 10.60
N LEU A 101 8.26 -0.98 10.42
CA LEU A 101 7.70 -2.14 9.74
C LEU A 101 6.50 -2.71 10.51
N VAL A 102 6.61 -2.86 11.84
CA VAL A 102 5.51 -3.37 12.67
C VAL A 102 4.29 -2.45 12.57
N LEU A 103 4.48 -1.14 12.71
CA LEU A 103 3.40 -0.14 12.66
C LEU A 103 2.77 -0.04 11.27
N LEU A 104 3.54 -0.23 10.19
CA LEU A 104 3.05 -0.17 8.83
C LEU A 104 2.54 -1.51 8.31
N SER A 105 2.85 -2.62 8.97
CA SER A 105 2.44 -3.96 8.54
C SER A 105 0.92 -4.09 8.29
N PRO A 106 0.01 -3.49 9.10
CA PRO A 106 -1.43 -3.58 8.84
C PRO A 106 -1.83 -2.82 7.57
N LEU A 107 -1.18 -1.68 7.30
CA LEU A 107 -1.42 -0.89 6.09
C LEU A 107 -0.93 -1.62 4.85
N LEU A 108 0.27 -2.21 4.91
CA LEU A 108 0.82 -3.03 3.82
C LEU A 108 -0.08 -4.24 3.54
N ALA A 109 -0.51 -4.94 4.59
CA ALA A 109 -1.43 -6.07 4.47
C ALA A 109 -2.77 -5.65 3.83
N TYR A 110 -3.32 -4.50 4.23
CA TYR A 110 -4.55 -3.97 3.65
C TYR A 110 -4.40 -3.63 2.17
N VAL A 111 -3.32 -2.94 1.78
CA VAL A 111 -3.06 -2.60 0.37
C VAL A 111 -2.90 -3.85 -0.47
N PHE A 112 -2.13 -4.84 0.01
CA PHE A 112 -1.95 -6.11 -0.68
C PHE A 112 -3.27 -6.85 -0.84
N LEU A 113 -4.06 -6.97 0.23
CA LEU A 113 -5.37 -7.63 0.20
C LEU A 113 -6.33 -6.91 -0.76
N ARG A 114 -6.35 -5.58 -0.76
CA ARG A 114 -7.17 -4.80 -1.69
C ARG A 114 -6.81 -5.07 -3.15
N GLU A 115 -5.52 -5.04 -3.49
CA GLU A 115 -5.09 -5.31 -4.88
C GLU A 115 -5.32 -6.77 -5.25
N PHE A 116 -5.12 -7.70 -4.33
CA PHE A 116 -5.44 -9.12 -4.52
C PHE A 116 -6.94 -9.33 -4.77
N MET A 117 -7.81 -8.74 -3.94
CA MET A 117 -9.27 -8.83 -4.08
C MET A 117 -9.76 -8.16 -5.37
N LYS A 118 -9.14 -7.05 -5.77
CA LYS A 118 -9.41 -6.40 -7.05
C LYS A 118 -9.00 -7.29 -8.22
N ALA A 119 -7.84 -7.93 -8.16
CA ALA A 119 -7.35 -8.83 -9.20
C ALA A 119 -8.14 -10.16 -9.26
N ALA A 120 -8.60 -10.68 -8.12
CA ALA A 120 -9.29 -11.97 -8.01
C ALA A 120 -10.79 -11.87 -8.30
N PHE A 121 -11.46 -10.84 -7.77
CA PHE A 121 -12.92 -10.73 -7.79
C PHE A 121 -13.42 -9.48 -8.53
N GLY A 122 -12.52 -8.65 -9.07
CA GLY A 122 -12.90 -7.37 -9.70
C GLY A 122 -13.48 -6.35 -8.73
N ARG A 123 -13.32 -6.56 -7.41
CA ARG A 123 -14.00 -5.76 -6.39
C ARG A 123 -13.12 -4.57 -5.98
N GLU A 124 -13.58 -3.37 -6.29
CA GLU A 124 -12.85 -2.14 -5.94
C GLU A 124 -13.14 -1.75 -4.49
N TRP A 125 -12.15 -1.95 -3.62
CA TRP A 125 -12.20 -1.44 -2.25
C TRP A 125 -11.72 0.00 -2.20
N PRO A 126 -12.20 0.82 -1.24
CA PRO A 126 -11.78 2.20 -1.11
C PRO A 126 -10.26 2.29 -0.95
N SER A 127 -9.63 3.16 -1.75
CA SER A 127 -8.19 3.42 -1.60
C SER A 127 -7.94 4.11 -0.25
N PRO A 128 -6.99 3.62 0.56
CA PRO A 128 -6.57 4.31 1.78
C PRO A 128 -5.84 5.61 1.44
N PHE A 129 -5.20 5.67 0.27
CA PHE A 129 -4.50 6.84 -0.27
C PHE A 129 -5.41 7.59 -1.23
N ARG A 130 -6.51 8.12 -0.70
CA ARG A 130 -7.52 8.84 -1.50
C ARG A 130 -6.98 10.17 -2.05
N ARG A 131 -5.95 10.73 -1.42
CA ARG A 131 -5.27 11.95 -1.86
C ARG A 131 -3.74 11.75 -1.88
N PRO A 132 -3.02 12.24 -2.91
CA PRO A 132 -1.59 11.99 -3.07
C PRO A 132 -0.73 12.56 -1.93
N TRP A 133 -1.16 13.65 -1.27
CA TRP A 133 -0.43 14.20 -0.11
C TRP A 133 -0.38 13.24 1.09
N MET A 134 -1.32 12.29 1.21
CA MET A 134 -1.28 11.29 2.29
C MET A 134 -0.10 10.32 2.11
N VAL A 135 0.24 10.00 0.85
CA VAL A 135 1.44 9.21 0.54
C VAL A 135 2.69 10.00 0.90
N TRP A 136 2.75 11.28 0.52
CA TRP A 136 3.88 12.16 0.86
C TRP A 136 4.02 12.36 2.37
N LEU A 137 2.92 12.48 3.12
CA LEU A 137 2.97 12.53 4.58
C LEU A 137 3.46 11.21 5.17
N LEU A 138 3.00 10.07 4.67
CA LEU A 138 3.46 8.77 5.14
C LEU A 138 4.97 8.61 4.88
N LEU A 139 5.42 8.95 3.68
CA LEU A 139 6.84 8.93 3.31
C LEU A 139 7.65 9.93 4.13
N GLY A 140 7.12 11.14 4.35
CA GLY A 140 7.74 12.16 5.18
C GLY A 140 7.83 11.74 6.65
N ALA A 141 6.78 11.13 7.21
CA ALA A 141 6.78 10.59 8.57
C ALA A 141 7.75 9.42 8.72
N LEU A 142 7.80 8.53 7.72
CA LEU A 142 8.81 7.47 7.63
C LEU A 142 10.23 8.06 7.62
N PHE A 143 10.48 9.05 6.77
CA PHE A 143 11.78 9.71 6.67
C PHE A 143 12.14 10.44 7.98
N ALA A 144 11.20 11.16 8.58
CA ALA A 144 11.39 11.83 9.86
C ALA A 144 11.68 10.82 10.99
N PHE A 145 10.95 9.70 11.03
CA PHE A 145 11.23 8.60 11.96
C PHE A 145 12.61 7.97 11.71
N MET A 146 13.00 7.82 10.45
CA MET A 146 14.34 7.34 10.08
C MET A 146 15.42 8.29 10.58
N VAL A 147 15.27 9.58 10.34
CA VAL A 147 16.20 10.61 10.79
C VAL A 147 16.24 10.60 12.32
N TRP A 148 15.10 10.69 13.00
CA TRP A 148 14.98 10.62 14.47
C TRP A 148 15.71 9.43 15.05
N ARG A 149 15.46 8.22 14.52
CA ARG A 149 16.03 6.97 15.04
C ARG A 149 17.53 6.87 14.79
N ASN A 150 18.06 7.54 13.77
CA ASN A 150 19.48 7.57 13.43
C ASN A 150 20.21 8.83 13.95
N LEU A 151 19.54 9.69 14.71
CA LEU A 151 20.16 10.91 15.22
C LEU A 151 21.19 10.60 16.33
N PRO A 152 22.34 11.29 16.31
CA PRO A 152 23.55 10.95 17.09
C PRO A 152 23.39 11.03 18.62
N TRP A 153 22.32 11.63 19.14
CA TRP A 153 22.03 11.59 20.58
C TRP A 153 21.66 10.19 21.08
N PHE A 154 21.12 9.31 20.24
CA PHE A 154 20.84 7.91 20.61
C PHE A 154 22.12 7.07 20.62
N ALA A 155 22.99 7.28 19.62
CA ALA A 155 24.33 6.65 19.56
C ALA A 155 25.22 7.05 20.76
N ARG A 156 25.05 8.28 21.26
CA ARG A 156 25.77 8.79 22.44
C ARG A 156 25.27 8.20 23.78
N LEU A 157 24.02 7.71 23.83
CA LEU A 157 23.44 7.06 25.01
C LEU A 157 23.75 5.56 25.11
N THR A 158 24.04 4.91 23.97
CA THR A 158 24.29 3.45 23.93
C THR A 158 25.76 3.06 23.99
N GLY A 159 26.69 4.02 24.15
CA GLY A 159 28.10 3.72 24.41
C GLY A 159 28.79 2.84 23.35
N ALA A 160 28.44 3.00 22.08
CA ALA A 160 29.11 2.29 21.00
C ALA A 160 30.43 3.02 20.65
N SER A 161 31.48 2.71 21.40
CA SER A 161 32.89 2.96 21.08
C SER A 161 33.57 1.66 20.72
#